data_AF-A0A7C7M4B2-F1
#
_entry.id   AF-A0A7C7M4B2-F1
#
_cell.length_a   1.000
_cell.length_b   1.000
_cell.length_c   1.000
_cell.angle_alpha   90.00
_cell.angle_beta   90.00
_cell.angle_gamma   90.00
#
_symmetry.space_group_name_H-M   'P 1'
#
loop_
_entity.id
_entity.type
_entity.pdbx_description
1 polymer ?
#
loop_
_entity_poly.entity_id
_entity_poly.type
_entity_poly.pdbx_seq_one_letter_code
_entity_poly.pdbx_strand_id
1 'polypeptide(L)'
;MIQRLYIKDFAIIDEVNLNLKPGFTVITGETGSGKSILLEALGISLGAKADKIMVRDGSQRAVIETEFKENAFRRLISNKGRTKAYRNEEPITIGDLVKANKTTVDFHGQHDQQLILDVNRHIDYLDRYCHHKKDVVYVGEIFQELTSLQSQLSYARRSADERRDRLELLKFQASEIDAVNPNIGEDLELDKEYKKLSHLEDILKTLQSVQNQVNTGDNSVIDILE
;
A
#
# COMPACT_ATOMS: atom_id res chain seq x y z
N MET A 1 -22.34 -24.60 14.06
CA MET A 1 -22.08 -25.69 15.03
C MET A 1 -21.23 -26.76 14.35
N ILE A 2 -20.23 -27.31 15.04
CA ILE A 2 -19.38 -28.39 14.54
C ILE A 2 -20.18 -29.70 14.57
N GLN A 3 -20.22 -30.41 13.45
CA GLN A 3 -20.90 -31.70 13.29
C GLN A 3 -19.92 -32.87 13.33
N ARG A 4 -18.70 -32.66 12.82
CA ARG A 4 -17.68 -33.71 12.74
C ARG A 4 -16.29 -33.14 12.95
N LEU A 5 -15.47 -33.89 13.67
CA LEU A 5 -14.03 -33.67 13.81
C LEU A 5 -13.31 -34.95 13.39
N TYR A 6 -12.52 -34.85 12.33
CA TYR A 6 -11.67 -35.92 11.84
C TYR A 6 -10.21 -35.55 12.06
N ILE A 7 -9.44 -36.47 12.63
CA ILE A 7 -8.03 -36.28 12.95
C ILE A 7 -7.27 -37.51 12.47
N LYS A 8 -6.13 -37.29 11.81
CA LYS A 8 -5.23 -38.36 11.37
C LYS A 8 -3.78 -37.95 11.58
N ASP A 9 -2.96 -38.87 12.07
CA ASP A 9 -1.52 -38.73 12.24
C ASP A 9 -1.10 -37.49 13.07
N PHE A 10 -1.85 -37.17 14.14
CA PHE A 10 -1.65 -35.98 14.98
C PHE A 10 -1.29 -36.37 16.42
N ALA A 11 -0.12 -35.94 16.90
CA ALA A 11 0.43 -36.32 18.21
C ALA A 11 0.39 -37.85 18.41
N ILE A 12 -0.31 -38.36 19.43
CA ILE A 12 -0.51 -39.79 19.69
C ILE A 12 -1.74 -40.39 18.99
N ILE A 13 -2.44 -39.62 18.16
CA ILE A 13 -3.64 -40.08 17.45
C ILE A 13 -3.24 -40.64 16.09
N ASP A 14 -3.57 -41.92 15.85
CA ASP A 14 -3.47 -42.54 14.52
C ASP A 14 -4.60 -42.01 13.64
N GLU A 15 -5.84 -42.29 14.02
CA GLU A 15 -7.02 -41.83 13.32
C GLU A 15 -8.22 -41.75 14.28
N VAL A 16 -8.93 -40.63 14.28
CA VAL A 16 -10.15 -40.41 15.06
C VAL A 16 -11.20 -39.76 14.17
N ASN A 17 -12.42 -40.24 14.26
CA ASN A 17 -13.58 -39.66 13.58
C ASN A 17 -14.71 -39.48 14.60
N LEU A 18 -14.91 -38.24 15.04
CA LEU A 18 -15.85 -37.87 16.09
C LEU A 18 -17.05 -37.13 15.49
N ASN A 19 -18.26 -37.65 15.71
CA ASN A 19 -19.50 -36.94 15.37
C ASN A 19 -20.06 -36.23 16.60
N LEU A 20 -20.26 -34.92 16.49
CA LEU A 20 -20.74 -34.04 17.56
C LEU A 20 -22.23 -33.76 17.39
N LYS A 21 -22.98 -33.81 18.49
CA LYS A 21 -24.42 -33.50 18.52
C LYS A 21 -24.66 -32.08 19.06
N PRO A 22 -25.72 -31.39 18.59
CA PRO A 22 -26.10 -30.08 19.12
C PRO A 22 -26.30 -30.07 20.63
N GLY A 23 -25.96 -28.95 21.25
CA GLY A 23 -26.12 -28.73 22.69
C GLY A 23 -24.82 -29.00 23.45
N PHE A 24 -24.96 -29.61 24.63
CA PHE A 24 -23.85 -29.81 25.55
C PHE A 24 -23.16 -31.16 25.30
N THR A 25 -21.93 -31.10 24.79
CA THR A 25 -21.09 -32.30 24.62
C THR A 25 -20.02 -32.34 25.70
N VAL A 26 -19.93 -33.46 26.42
CA VAL A 26 -18.90 -33.69 27.45
C VAL A 26 -17.92 -34.74 26.94
N ILE A 27 -16.63 -34.41 26.94
CA ILE A 27 -15.54 -35.35 26.65
C ILE A 27 -14.83 -35.65 27.96
N THR A 28 -14.84 -36.92 28.35
CA THR A 28 -14.16 -37.45 29.53
C THR A 28 -13.02 -38.38 29.12
N GLY A 29 -12.04 -38.59 30.00
CA GLY A 29 -10.94 -39.52 29.78
C GLY A 29 -10.19 -39.78 31.09
N GLU A 30 -9.35 -40.82 31.08
CA GLU A 30 -8.57 -41.25 32.25
C GLU A 30 -7.39 -40.30 32.54
N THR A 31 -6.73 -39.83 31.47
CA THR A 31 -5.63 -38.88 31.54
C THR A 31 -5.98 -37.62 30.74
N GLY A 32 -5.60 -36.44 31.25
CA GLY A 32 -5.92 -35.15 30.63
C GLY A 32 -5.28 -34.93 29.25
N SER A 33 -4.31 -35.75 28.85
CA SER A 33 -3.58 -35.64 27.58
C SER A 33 -4.50 -35.84 26.37
N GLY A 34 -5.37 -36.85 26.37
CA GLY A 34 -6.26 -37.13 25.23
C GLY A 34 -7.27 -36.00 24.96
N LYS A 35 -7.83 -35.43 26.03
CA LYS A 35 -8.76 -34.29 25.92
C LYS A 35 -8.05 -33.04 25.37
N SER A 36 -6.88 -32.73 25.91
CA SER A 36 -6.10 -31.57 25.46
C SER A 36 -5.68 -31.70 24.01
N ILE A 37 -5.25 -32.88 23.56
CA ILE A 37 -4.88 -33.13 22.16
C ILE A 37 -6.07 -32.94 21.22
N LEU A 38 -7.27 -33.39 21.60
CA LEU A 38 -8.48 -33.16 20.80
C LEU A 38 -8.83 -31.67 20.68
N LEU A 39 -8.71 -30.91 21.78
CA LEU A 39 -8.95 -29.47 21.77
C LEU A 39 -7.90 -28.72 20.95
N GLU A 40 -6.64 -29.12 21.05
CA GLU A 40 -5.54 -28.54 20.27
C GLU A 40 -5.72 -28.80 18.77
N ALA A 41 -6.07 -30.03 18.39
CA ALA A 41 -6.38 -30.37 17.01
C ALA A 41 -7.54 -29.51 16.48
N LEU A 42 -8.61 -29.38 17.27
CA LEU A 42 -9.75 -28.54 16.91
C LEU A 42 -9.32 -27.08 16.74
N GLY A 43 -8.55 -26.50 17.66
CA GLY A 43 -8.01 -25.15 17.56
C GLY A 43 -7.19 -24.93 16.29
N ILE A 44 -6.30 -25.87 15.95
CA ILE A 44 -5.46 -25.79 14.76
C ILE A 44 -6.28 -25.83 13.47
N SER A 45 -7.31 -26.67 13.42
CA SER A 45 -8.20 -26.74 12.26
C SER A 45 -8.95 -25.42 12.00
N LEU A 46 -9.12 -24.59 13.04
CA LEU A 46 -9.86 -23.33 13.01
C LEU A 46 -8.96 -22.09 12.97
N GLY A 47 -7.63 -22.26 12.92
CA GLY A 47 -6.68 -21.16 12.69
C GLY A 47 -5.64 -20.95 13.79
N ALA A 48 -5.60 -21.78 14.83
CA ALA A 48 -4.50 -21.75 15.78
C ALA A 48 -3.16 -22.12 15.12
N LYS A 49 -2.06 -21.74 15.77
CA LYS A 49 -0.71 -21.99 15.27
C LYS A 49 -0.43 -23.50 15.29
N ALA A 50 0.04 -24.02 14.16
CA ALA A 50 0.47 -25.41 14.03
C ALA A 50 1.99 -25.52 14.07
N ASP A 51 2.50 -26.57 14.70
CA ASP A 51 3.93 -26.92 14.74
C ASP A 51 4.16 -28.30 14.11
N LYS A 52 5.35 -28.52 13.53
CA LYS A 52 5.75 -29.83 12.99
C LYS A 52 5.84 -30.91 14.07
N ILE A 53 6.10 -30.54 15.32
CA ILE A 53 6.19 -31.47 16.47
C ILE A 53 4.85 -32.18 16.70
N MET A 54 3.75 -31.60 16.22
CA MET A 54 2.41 -32.16 16.33
C MET A 54 2.12 -33.27 15.31
N VAL A 55 3.00 -33.48 14.32
CA VAL A 55 2.88 -34.62 13.39
C VAL A 55 3.33 -35.88 14.11
N ARG A 56 2.51 -36.93 14.09
CA ARG A 56 2.83 -38.21 14.71
C ARG A 56 4.16 -38.76 14.20
N ASP A 57 4.95 -39.34 15.09
CA ASP A 57 6.23 -39.95 14.72
C ASP A 57 6.04 -41.04 13.65
N GLY A 58 7.00 -41.14 12.72
CA GLY A 58 6.90 -42.00 11.54
C GLY A 58 5.94 -41.50 10.43
N SER A 59 5.15 -40.46 10.67
CA SER A 59 4.19 -39.93 9.68
C SER A 59 4.75 -38.76 8.87
N GLN A 60 4.32 -38.64 7.62
CA GLN A 60 4.76 -37.55 6.73
C GLN A 60 3.95 -36.25 6.94
N ARG A 61 2.69 -36.40 7.35
CA ARG A 61 1.75 -35.29 7.53
C ARG A 61 0.64 -35.66 8.51
N ALA A 62 0.16 -34.68 9.27
CA ALA A 62 -1.09 -34.74 10.01
C ALA A 62 -2.22 -34.10 9.20
N VAL A 63 -3.43 -34.64 9.34
CA VAL A 63 -4.66 -34.12 8.75
C VAL A 63 -5.68 -33.86 9.85
N ILE A 64 -6.22 -32.66 9.90
CA ILE A 64 -7.32 -32.33 10.81
C ILE A 64 -8.42 -31.67 10.00
N GLU A 65 -9.64 -32.16 10.12
CA GLU A 65 -10.81 -31.66 9.40
C GLU A 65 -11.97 -31.46 10.36
N THR A 66 -12.54 -30.25 10.30
CA THR A 66 -13.67 -29.83 11.13
C THR A 66 -14.81 -29.43 10.21
N GLU A 67 -15.91 -30.15 10.33
CA GLU A 67 -17.11 -29.96 9.53
C GLU A 67 -18.16 -29.23 10.36
N PHE A 68 -18.70 -28.17 9.77
CA PHE A 68 -19.87 -27.44 10.21
C PHE A 68 -21.01 -27.72 9.23
N LYS A 69 -22.24 -27.40 9.63
CA LYS A 69 -23.45 -27.59 8.80
C LYS A 69 -23.33 -27.10 7.34
N GLU A 70 -22.58 -26.02 7.09
CA GLU A 70 -22.46 -25.38 5.77
C GLU A 70 -21.02 -25.22 5.28
N ASN A 71 -20.02 -25.57 6.10
CA ASN A 71 -18.61 -25.34 5.81
C ASN A 71 -17.74 -26.43 6.40
N ALA A 72 -16.73 -26.89 5.68
CA ALA A 72 -15.69 -27.77 6.18
C ALA A 72 -14.34 -27.07 6.10
N PHE A 73 -13.55 -27.17 7.16
CA PHE A 73 -12.19 -26.66 7.21
C PHE A 73 -11.22 -27.80 7.39
N ARG A 74 -10.19 -27.87 6.54
CA ARG A 74 -9.14 -28.89 6.61
C ARG A 74 -7.78 -28.25 6.78
N ARG A 75 -7.01 -28.73 7.74
CA ARG A 75 -5.62 -28.33 8.00
C ARG A 75 -4.70 -29.51 7.72
N LEU A 76 -3.65 -29.25 6.94
CA LEU A 76 -2.55 -30.19 6.70
C LEU A 76 -1.27 -29.65 7.32
N ILE A 77 -0.56 -30.48 8.08
CA ILE A 77 0.72 -30.13 8.71
C ILE A 77 1.73 -31.16 8.26
N SER A 78 2.80 -30.75 7.59
CA SER A 78 3.89 -31.66 7.22
C SER A 78 4.93 -31.76 8.34
N ASN A 79 5.58 -32.92 8.47
CA ASN A 79 6.75 -33.10 9.33
C ASN A 79 7.93 -32.15 8.98
N LYS A 80 7.91 -31.55 7.77
CA LYS A 80 8.84 -30.50 7.34
C LYS A 80 8.42 -29.08 7.75
N GLY A 81 7.33 -28.92 8.52
CA GLY A 81 6.83 -27.63 9.02
C GLY A 81 5.97 -26.82 8.05
N ARG A 82 5.76 -27.30 6.82
CA ARG A 82 4.83 -26.65 5.88
C ARG A 82 3.39 -26.93 6.30
N THR A 83 2.56 -25.89 6.35
CA THR A 83 1.13 -26.03 6.65
C THR A 83 0.28 -25.54 5.48
N LYS A 84 -0.87 -26.19 5.27
CA LYS A 84 -1.88 -25.78 4.30
C LYS A 84 -3.26 -25.77 4.96
N ALA A 85 -4.11 -24.86 4.54
CA ALA A 85 -5.49 -24.76 4.99
C ALA A 85 -6.43 -24.79 3.78
N TYR A 86 -7.60 -25.39 3.97
CA TYR A 86 -8.63 -25.51 2.97
C TYR A 86 -9.99 -25.18 3.59
N ARG A 87 -10.88 -24.58 2.79
CA ARG A 87 -12.30 -24.43 3.08
C ARG A 87 -13.07 -25.10 1.94
N ASN A 88 -13.92 -26.08 2.24
CA ASN A 88 -14.70 -26.80 1.23
C ASN A 88 -13.85 -27.30 0.04
N GLU A 89 -12.68 -27.89 0.35
CA GLU A 89 -11.67 -28.36 -0.61
C GLU A 89 -10.86 -27.28 -1.37
N GLU A 90 -11.20 -26.00 -1.23
CA GLU A 90 -10.45 -24.90 -1.83
C GLU A 90 -9.33 -24.41 -0.90
N PRO A 91 -8.11 -24.17 -1.40
CA PRO A 91 -7.01 -23.68 -0.57
C PRO A 91 -7.26 -22.23 -0.11
N ILE A 92 -7.05 -21.95 1.17
CA ILE A 92 -7.20 -20.61 1.76
C ILE A 92 -5.97 -20.20 2.57
N THR A 93 -5.82 -18.90 2.82
CA THR A 93 -4.77 -18.40 3.71
C THR A 93 -5.10 -18.66 5.18
N ILE A 94 -4.07 -18.65 6.04
CA ILE A 94 -4.27 -18.77 7.50
C ILE A 94 -5.08 -17.58 8.02
N GLY A 95 -4.84 -16.37 7.48
CA GLY A 95 -5.59 -15.17 7.89
C GLY A 95 -7.07 -15.30 7.59
N ASP A 96 -7.44 -15.84 6.43
CA ASP A 96 -8.84 -16.06 6.05
C ASP A 96 -9.48 -17.15 6.91
N LEU A 97 -8.73 -18.21 7.25
CA LEU A 97 -9.20 -19.26 8.16
C LEU A 97 -9.52 -18.69 9.56
N VAL A 98 -8.63 -17.87 10.11
CA VAL A 98 -8.84 -17.21 11.41
C VAL A 98 -10.04 -16.25 11.34
N LYS A 99 -10.14 -15.44 10.27
CA LYS A 99 -11.27 -14.52 10.07
C LYS A 99 -12.61 -15.26 9.99
N ALA A 100 -12.67 -16.36 9.24
CA ALA A 100 -13.89 -17.15 9.05
C ALA A 100 -14.38 -17.79 10.36
N ASN A 101 -13.47 -18.14 11.26
CA ASN A 101 -13.81 -18.81 12.51
C ASN A 101 -13.86 -17.89 13.74
N LYS A 102 -13.44 -16.62 13.63
CA LYS A 102 -13.37 -15.65 14.74
C LYS A 102 -14.69 -15.45 15.50
N THR A 103 -15.84 -15.64 14.87
CA THR A 103 -17.15 -15.49 15.50
C THR A 103 -17.91 -16.80 15.67
N THR A 104 -17.36 -17.89 15.14
CA THR A 104 -18.04 -19.19 15.04
C THR A 104 -17.67 -20.12 16.19
N VAL A 105 -16.45 -19.99 16.70
CA VAL A 105 -15.92 -20.77 17.81
C VAL A 105 -15.15 -19.85 18.76
N ASP A 106 -15.41 -20.01 20.06
CA ASP A 106 -14.65 -19.37 21.14
C ASP A 106 -14.03 -20.46 22.01
N PHE A 107 -12.73 -20.35 22.30
CA PHE A 107 -12.00 -21.30 23.13
C PHE A 107 -11.80 -20.72 24.52
N HIS A 108 -12.18 -21.48 25.55
CA HIS A 108 -12.01 -21.10 26.95
C HIS A 108 -11.07 -22.09 27.64
N GLY A 109 -9.83 -21.67 27.85
CA GLY A 109 -8.76 -22.49 28.44
C GLY A 109 -7.68 -21.64 29.10
N GLN A 110 -6.65 -22.30 29.64
CA GLN A 110 -5.57 -21.64 30.40
C GLN A 110 -4.68 -20.73 29.53
N HIS A 111 -4.68 -20.92 28.21
CA HIS A 111 -3.87 -20.16 27.24
C HIS A 111 -4.69 -19.55 26.09
N ASP A 112 -6.02 -19.66 26.12
CA ASP A 112 -6.87 -19.20 25.02
C ASP A 112 -7.38 -17.78 25.26
N GLN A 113 -7.25 -16.92 24.24
CA GLN A 113 -7.80 -15.57 24.25
C GLN A 113 -9.31 -15.64 24.05
N GLN A 114 -10.06 -15.31 25.09
CA GLN A 114 -11.52 -15.28 25.03
C GLN A 114 -11.98 -14.02 24.30
N LEU A 115 -13.02 -14.14 23.47
CA LEU A 115 -13.68 -12.99 22.84
C LEU A 115 -14.20 -11.95 23.84
N ILE A 116 -14.49 -12.38 25.07
CA ILE A 116 -14.93 -11.51 26.16
C ILE A 116 -13.78 -10.75 26.82
N LEU A 117 -12.52 -11.17 26.62
CA LEU A 117 -11.34 -10.50 27.18
C LEU A 117 -10.69 -9.52 26.19
N ASP A 118 -11.15 -9.49 24.93
CA ASP A 118 -10.72 -8.51 23.94
C ASP A 118 -11.33 -7.13 24.25
N VAL A 119 -10.52 -6.27 24.87
CA VAL A 119 -10.89 -4.90 25.26
C VAL A 119 -11.45 -4.09 24.09
N ASN A 120 -10.97 -4.35 22.85
CA ASN A 120 -11.46 -3.63 21.67
C ASN A 120 -12.90 -3.99 21.31
N ARG A 121 -13.40 -5.14 21.78
CA ARG A 121 -14.78 -5.61 21.54
C ARG A 121 -15.72 -5.29 22.69
N HIS A 122 -15.22 -4.76 23.80
CA HIS A 122 -16.05 -4.40 24.96
C HIS A 122 -17.11 -3.36 24.62
N ILE A 123 -16.75 -2.40 23.77
CA ILE A 123 -17.70 -1.38 23.30
C ILE A 123 -18.84 -1.99 22.48
N ASP A 124 -18.55 -2.99 21.64
CA ASP A 124 -19.58 -3.68 20.85
C ASP A 124 -20.63 -4.36 21.76
N TYR A 125 -20.19 -4.94 22.88
CA TYR A 125 -21.10 -5.53 23.87
C TYR A 125 -21.95 -4.47 24.56
N LEU A 126 -21.33 -3.36 24.97
CA LEU A 126 -22.02 -2.25 25.63
C LEU A 126 -23.06 -1.60 24.70
N ASP A 127 -22.68 -1.27 23.48
CA ASP A 127 -23.56 -0.65 22.49
C ASP A 127 -24.73 -1.57 22.14
N ARG A 128 -24.48 -2.88 22.07
CA ARG A 128 -25.54 -3.87 21.87
C ARG A 128 -26.48 -3.96 23.07
N TYR A 129 -25.94 -3.92 24.28
CA TYR A 129 -26.73 -3.97 25.52
C TYR A 129 -27.60 -2.72 25.69
N CYS A 130 -27.04 -1.54 25.41
CA CYS A 130 -27.75 -0.26 25.45
C CYS A 130 -28.62 0.03 24.21
N HIS A 131 -28.67 -0.91 23.25
CA HIS A 131 -29.41 -0.78 21.99
C HIS A 131 -28.97 0.37 21.05
N HIS A 132 -27.72 0.84 21.17
CA HIS A 132 -27.13 1.94 20.38
C HIS A 132 -26.62 1.53 18.99
N LYS A 133 -26.99 0.35 18.48
CA LYS A 133 -26.53 -0.12 17.16
C LYS A 133 -26.80 0.86 16.02
N LYS A 134 -27.92 1.58 16.07
CA LYS A 134 -28.27 2.59 15.06
C LYS A 134 -27.35 3.81 15.14
N ASP A 135 -27.03 4.24 16.36
CA ASP A 135 -26.16 5.39 16.61
C ASP A 135 -24.72 5.10 16.17
N VAL A 136 -24.23 3.88 16.41
CA VAL A 136 -22.91 3.43 15.92
C VAL A 136 -22.83 3.49 14.40
N VAL A 137 -23.86 3.01 13.69
CA VAL A 137 -23.91 3.07 12.22
C VAL A 137 -23.90 4.52 11.75
N TYR A 138 -24.72 5.37 12.35
CA TYR A 138 -24.80 6.80 12.02
C TYR A 138 -23.47 7.54 12.23
N VAL A 139 -22.79 7.31 13.36
CA VAL A 139 -21.46 7.87 13.62
C VAL A 139 -20.44 7.34 12.61
N GLY A 140 -20.55 6.06 12.23
CA GLY A 140 -19.71 5.47 11.18
C GLY A 140 -19.87 6.14 9.82
N GLU A 141 -21.09 6.46 9.41
CA GLU A 141 -21.39 7.18 8.17
C GLU A 141 -20.80 8.60 8.20
N ILE A 142 -21.00 9.35 9.29
CA ILE A 142 -20.41 10.68 9.47
C ILE A 142 -18.88 10.60 9.40
N PHE A 143 -18.28 9.60 10.04
CA PHE A 143 -16.83 9.44 10.04
C PHE A 143 -16.28 9.14 8.63
N GLN A 144 -16.98 8.31 7.84
CA GLN A 144 -16.62 8.05 6.45
C GLN A 144 -16.71 9.32 5.59
N GLU A 145 -17.80 10.07 5.73
CA GLU A 145 -17.98 11.35 5.03
C GLU A 145 -16.86 12.33 5.38
N LEU A 146 -16.58 12.52 6.67
CA LEU A 146 -15.52 13.39 7.16
C LEU A 146 -14.15 12.99 6.61
N THR A 147 -13.83 11.69 6.62
CA THR A 147 -12.55 11.18 6.08
C THR A 147 -12.44 11.44 4.57
N SER A 148 -13.55 11.30 3.83
CA SER A 148 -13.60 11.58 2.40
C SER A 148 -13.40 13.07 2.10
N LEU A 149 -14.06 13.95 2.87
CA LEU A 149 -13.95 15.40 2.75
C LEU A 149 -12.53 15.89 3.10
N GLN A 150 -11.91 15.33 4.14
CA GLN A 150 -10.52 15.62 4.49
C GLN A 150 -9.57 15.25 3.36
N SER A 151 -9.80 14.10 2.72
CA SER A 151 -9.01 13.65 1.57
C SER A 151 -9.18 14.59 0.37
N GLN A 152 -10.40 14.99 0.05
CA GLN A 152 -10.69 15.95 -1.01
C GLN A 152 -10.08 17.34 -0.73
N LEU A 153 -10.18 17.82 0.51
CA LEU A 153 -9.61 19.10 0.93
C LEU A 153 -8.08 19.10 0.77
N SER A 154 -7.41 18.04 1.20
CA SER A 154 -5.95 17.93 1.08
C SER A 154 -5.50 17.92 -0.38
N TYR A 155 -6.22 17.20 -1.25
CA TYR A 155 -5.99 17.22 -2.69
C TYR A 155 -6.21 18.60 -3.31
N ALA A 156 -7.33 19.26 -2.98
CA ALA A 156 -7.67 20.57 -3.51
C ALA A 156 -6.64 21.64 -3.10
N ARG A 157 -6.15 21.60 -1.85
CA ARG A 157 -5.07 22.49 -1.36
C ARG A 157 -3.79 22.29 -2.15
N ARG A 158 -3.32 21.05 -2.29
CA ARG A 158 -2.13 20.74 -3.08
C ARG A 158 -2.25 21.22 -4.54
N SER A 159 -3.40 20.99 -5.16
CA SER A 159 -3.67 21.46 -6.52
C SER A 159 -3.74 22.98 -6.65
N ALA A 160 -4.17 23.69 -5.60
CA ALA A 160 -4.17 25.14 -5.56
C ALA A 160 -2.74 25.70 -5.49
N ASP A 161 -1.89 25.12 -4.66
CA ASP A 161 -0.48 25.50 -4.54
C ASP A 161 0.27 25.29 -5.88
N GLU A 162 0.13 24.11 -6.49
CA GLU A 162 0.74 23.81 -7.80
C GLU A 162 0.27 24.77 -8.90
N ARG A 163 -1.01 25.17 -8.89
CA ARG A 163 -1.54 26.17 -9.83
C ARG A 163 -1.01 27.58 -9.57
N ARG A 164 -0.80 27.95 -8.31
CA ARG A 164 -0.24 29.24 -7.94
C ARG A 164 1.20 29.37 -8.44
N ASP A 165 2.03 28.38 -8.19
CA ASP A 165 3.44 28.39 -8.62
C ASP A 165 3.54 28.43 -10.16
N ARG A 166 2.67 27.69 -10.86
CA ARG A 166 2.57 27.76 -12.32
C ARG A 166 2.13 29.13 -12.83
N LEU A 167 1.19 29.78 -12.13
CA LEU A 167 0.73 31.12 -12.49
C LEU A 167 1.87 32.14 -12.34
N GLU A 168 2.66 32.06 -11.28
CA GLU A 168 3.83 32.93 -11.07
C GLU A 168 4.85 32.78 -12.19
N LEU A 169 5.18 31.53 -12.58
CA LEU A 169 6.07 31.26 -13.70
C LEU A 169 5.54 31.85 -15.02
N LEU A 170 4.26 31.60 -15.34
CA LEU A 170 3.65 32.10 -16.57
C LEU A 170 3.60 33.63 -16.62
N LYS A 171 3.33 34.28 -15.48
CA LYS A 171 3.37 35.74 -15.36
C LYS A 171 4.77 36.29 -15.58
N PHE A 172 5.78 35.64 -15.01
CA PHE A 172 7.18 36.01 -15.21
C PHE A 172 7.56 35.91 -16.69
N GLN A 173 7.28 34.77 -17.34
CA GLN A 173 7.56 34.56 -18.77
C GLN A 173 6.83 35.56 -19.67
N ALA A 174 5.57 35.86 -19.37
CA ALA A 174 4.82 36.89 -20.10
C ALA A 174 5.47 38.26 -19.96
N SER A 175 5.89 38.64 -18.74
CA SER A 175 6.56 39.92 -18.51
C SER A 175 7.93 40.04 -19.22
N GLU A 176 8.68 38.94 -19.35
CA GLU A 176 9.94 38.95 -20.11
C GLU A 176 9.67 39.17 -21.61
N ILE A 177 8.65 38.52 -22.17
CA ILE A 177 8.25 38.70 -23.57
C ILE A 177 7.76 40.13 -23.80
N ASP A 178 6.90 40.65 -22.92
CA ASP A 178 6.37 42.00 -23.01
C ASP A 178 7.48 43.07 -22.88
N ALA A 179 8.52 42.81 -22.07
CA ALA A 179 9.65 43.72 -21.91
C ALA A 179 10.55 43.79 -23.17
N VAL A 180 10.74 42.66 -23.86
CA VAL A 180 11.45 42.61 -25.14
C VAL A 180 10.58 43.20 -26.26
N ASN A 181 9.25 43.04 -26.16
CA ASN A 181 8.26 43.47 -27.15
C ASN A 181 8.67 43.15 -28.61
N PRO A 182 8.97 41.87 -28.92
CA PRO A 182 9.51 41.49 -30.21
C PRO A 182 8.47 41.67 -31.32
N ASN A 183 8.90 42.23 -32.44
CA ASN A 183 8.06 42.35 -33.63
C ASN A 183 8.31 41.20 -34.61
N ILE A 184 7.27 40.84 -35.37
CA ILE A 184 7.38 39.78 -36.38
C ILE A 184 8.30 40.27 -37.51
N GLY A 185 9.43 39.59 -37.72
CA GLY A 185 10.41 39.91 -38.76
C GLY A 185 11.47 40.95 -38.36
N GLU A 186 11.51 41.35 -37.08
CA GLU A 186 12.50 42.29 -36.54
C GLU A 186 13.94 41.81 -36.71
N ASP A 187 14.17 40.51 -36.56
CA ASP A 187 15.46 39.84 -36.76
C ASP A 187 16.03 40.08 -38.16
N LEU A 188 15.19 40.01 -39.19
CA LEU A 188 15.57 40.24 -40.58
C LEU A 188 15.89 41.72 -40.87
N GLU A 189 15.21 42.64 -40.20
CA GLU A 189 15.48 44.08 -40.34
C GLU A 189 16.77 44.49 -39.63
N LEU A 190 16.95 44.03 -38.38
CA LEU A 190 18.16 44.26 -37.60
C LEU A 190 19.40 43.68 -38.27
N ASP A 191 19.33 42.50 -38.90
CA ASP A 191 20.46 41.92 -39.64
C ASP A 191 20.85 42.76 -40.87
N LYS A 192 19.87 43.32 -41.60
CA LYS A 192 20.15 44.22 -42.73
C LYS A 192 20.80 45.52 -42.27
N GLU A 193 20.29 46.11 -41.18
CA GLU A 193 20.85 47.33 -40.62
C GLU A 193 22.25 47.11 -40.06
N TYR A 194 22.46 46.02 -39.34
CA TYR A 194 23.78 45.61 -38.83
C TYR A 194 24.80 45.46 -39.96
N LYS A 195 24.47 44.74 -41.04
CA LYS A 195 25.35 44.59 -42.22
C LYS A 195 25.73 45.94 -42.83
N LYS A 196 24.76 46.85 -42.95
CA LYS A 196 25.01 48.20 -43.47
C LYS A 196 25.96 48.99 -42.57
N LEU A 197 25.74 48.96 -41.26
CA LEU A 197 26.58 49.66 -40.29
C LEU A 197 27.99 49.06 -40.22
N SER A 198 28.12 47.73 -40.24
CA SER A 198 29.42 47.03 -40.28
C SER A 198 30.22 47.42 -41.51
N HIS A 199 29.60 47.45 -42.70
CA HIS A 199 30.28 47.89 -43.92
C HIS A 199 30.73 49.36 -43.85
N LEU A 200 29.93 50.23 -43.23
CA LEU A 200 30.32 51.64 -43.02
C LEU A 200 31.50 51.75 -42.05
N GLU A 201 31.52 50.96 -40.98
CA GLU A 201 32.65 50.91 -40.05
C GLU A 201 33.93 50.46 -40.75
N ASP A 202 33.86 49.43 -41.60
CA ASP A 202 35.00 48.96 -42.39
C ASP A 202 35.51 50.03 -43.36
N ILE A 203 34.62 50.76 -44.03
CA ILE A 203 34.98 51.88 -44.89
C ILE A 203 35.68 52.99 -44.09
N LEU A 204 35.14 53.36 -42.91
CA LEU A 204 35.74 54.38 -42.06
C LEU A 204 37.12 53.96 -41.55
N LYS A 205 37.29 52.71 -41.11
CA LYS A 205 38.60 52.15 -40.73
C LYS A 205 39.59 52.20 -41.90
N THR A 206 39.11 51.87 -43.11
CA THR A 206 39.95 51.92 -44.32
C THR A 206 40.35 53.35 -44.66
N LEU A 207 39.42 54.31 -44.60
CA LEU A 207 39.71 55.73 -44.84
C LEU A 207 40.65 56.31 -43.78
N GLN A 208 40.50 55.94 -42.51
CA GLN A 208 41.44 56.31 -41.44
C GLN A 208 42.82 55.71 -41.68
N SER A 209 42.89 54.45 -42.12
CA SER A 209 44.15 53.81 -42.50
C SER A 209 44.83 54.55 -43.66
N VAL A 210 44.08 54.92 -44.70
CA VAL A 210 44.59 55.70 -45.84
C VAL A 210 45.02 57.09 -45.40
N GLN A 211 44.22 57.78 -44.58
CA GLN A 211 44.56 59.11 -44.07
C GLN A 211 45.84 59.08 -43.22
N ASN A 212 46.01 58.05 -42.39
CA ASN A 212 47.25 57.85 -41.64
C ASN A 212 48.44 57.57 -42.58
N GLN A 213 48.26 56.74 -43.60
CA GLN A 213 49.29 56.50 -44.62
C GLN A 213 49.63 57.73 -45.47
N VAL A 214 48.72 58.69 -45.60
CA VAL A 214 48.95 59.91 -46.39
C VAL A 214 49.58 61.02 -45.53
N ASN A 215 49.17 61.17 -44.27
CA ASN A 215 49.52 62.35 -43.46
C ASN A 215 50.44 62.10 -42.25
N THR A 216 50.47 60.91 -41.65
CA THR A 216 50.96 60.77 -40.25
C THR A 216 51.69 59.46 -39.91
N GLY A 217 51.77 58.50 -40.83
CA GLY A 217 52.47 57.23 -40.62
C GLY A 217 53.94 57.26 -41.04
N ASP A 218 54.79 56.44 -40.42
CA ASP A 218 56.17 56.23 -40.91
C ASP A 218 56.12 55.71 -42.37
N ASN A 219 56.71 56.46 -43.31
CA ASN A 219 56.52 56.39 -44.78
C ASN A 219 55.22 57.03 -45.31
N SER A 220 54.80 58.18 -44.77
CA SER A 220 53.68 58.91 -45.35
C SER A 220 54.02 59.40 -46.75
N VAL A 221 53.07 59.37 -47.68
CA VAL A 221 53.31 59.77 -49.08
C VAL A 221 53.70 61.25 -49.16
N ILE A 222 53.26 62.08 -48.21
CA ILE A 222 53.67 63.48 -48.10
C ILE A 222 55.13 63.60 -47.66
N ASP A 223 55.58 62.79 -46.69
CA ASP A 223 57.00 62.76 -46.26
C ASP A 223 57.95 62.22 -47.35
N ILE A 224 57.42 61.51 -48.35
CA ILE A 224 58.20 60.97 -49.49
C ILE A 224 58.24 61.96 -50.67
N LEU A 225 57.31 62.93 -50.73
CA LEU A 225 57.18 63.90 -51.83
C LEU A 225 57.72 65.30 -51.52
N GLU A 226 58.02 65.62 -50.25
CA GLU A 226 58.88 66.76 -49.85
C GLU A 226 60.37 66.37 -49.86
#